data_AF-A0AB35ALD6-F1
#
_entry.id   AF-A0AB35ALD6-F1
#
_cell.length_a   1.000
_cell.length_b   1.000
_cell.length_c   1.000
_cell.angle_alpha   90.00
_cell.angle_beta   90.00
_cell.angle_gamma   90.00
#
_symmetry.space_group_name_H-M   'P 1'
#
loop_
_entity.id
_entity.type
_entity.pdbx_description
1 polymer ?
#
loop_
_entity_poly.entity_id
_entity_poly.type
_entity_poly.pdbx_seq_one_letter_code
_entity_poly.pdbx_strand_id
1 'polypeptide(L)' 'MKQAGFFDVEERLARLSGLGDQLEAFSRTVDFEVFRPELDKALAYSDGSKGGRPPFDPVL' A
#
# COMPACT_ATOMS: atom_id res chain seq x y z
N MET A 1 19.34 -7.36 14.82
CA MET A 1 18.09 -7.44 14.03
C MET A 1 18.18 -8.67 13.15
N LYS A 2 17.13 -9.49 13.07
CA LYS A 2 17.13 -10.66 12.18
C LYS A 2 16.87 -10.16 10.76
N GLN A 3 17.74 -10.50 9.82
CA GLN A 3 17.55 -10.13 8.42
C GLN A 3 16.39 -10.94 7.86
N ALA A 4 15.42 -10.26 7.24
CA ALA A 4 14.33 -10.92 6.55
C ALA A 4 14.90 -11.76 5.40
N GLY A 5 14.39 -12.98 5.25
CA GLY A 5 14.63 -13.83 4.09
C GLY A 5 14.12 -13.16 2.82
N PHE A 6 14.65 -13.63 1.69
CA PHE A 6 14.35 -13.04 0.38
C PHE A 6 12.85 -13.07 0.04
N PHE A 7 12.11 -14.06 0.55
CA PHE A 7 10.69 -14.27 0.29
C PHE A 7 9.75 -13.95 1.47
N ASP A 8 10.28 -13.37 2.55
CA ASP A 8 9.51 -13.16 3.79
C ASP A 8 8.28 -12.26 3.55
N VAL A 9 8.36 -11.35 2.57
CA VAL A 9 7.25 -10.45 2.20
C VAL A 9 6.18 -11.23 1.46
N GLU A 10 6.53 -11.98 0.41
CA GLU A 10 5.58 -12.79 -0.36
C GLU A 10 4.91 -13.86 0.52
N GLU A 11 5.68 -14.54 1.37
CA GLU A 11 5.15 -15.55 2.29
C GLU A 11 4.16 -14.95 3.30
N ARG A 12 4.47 -13.75 3.81
CA ARG A 12 3.57 -13.04 4.71
C ARG A 12 2.29 -12.61 4.00
N LEU A 13 2.39 -12.08 2.79
CA LEU A 13 1.22 -11.69 1.99
C LEU A 13 0.35 -12.91 1.66
N ALA A 14 0.95 -14.00 1.17
CA ALA A 14 0.23 -15.24 0.88
C ALA A 14 -0.49 -15.81 2.11
N ARG A 15 0.12 -15.70 3.29
CA ARG A 15 -0.52 -16.09 4.55
C ARG A 15 -1.72 -15.20 4.88
N LEU A 16 -1.64 -13.88 4.67
CA LEU A 16 -2.75 -12.95 4.88
C LEU A 16 -3.90 -13.26 3.91
N SER A 17 -3.61 -13.44 2.62
CA SER A 17 -4.59 -13.85 1.61
C SER A 17 -5.27 -15.16 2.00
N GLY A 18 -4.50 -16.16 2.45
CA GLY A 18 -5.02 -17.45 2.91
C GLY A 18 -5.94 -17.37 4.14
N LEU A 19 -5.80 -16.33 4.97
CA LEU A 19 -6.68 -16.06 6.11
C LEU A 19 -7.96 -15.29 5.72
N GLY A 20 -8.10 -14.88 4.46
CA GLY A 20 -9.22 -14.08 3.97
C GLY A 20 -8.98 -12.59 4.17
N ASP A 21 -7.98 -12.04 3.49
CA ASP A 21 -7.71 -10.60 3.51
C ASP A 21 -8.92 -9.80 3.01
N GLN A 22 -9.48 -8.99 3.90
CA GLN A 22 -10.64 -8.15 3.59
C GLN A 22 -10.29 -7.07 2.56
N LEU A 23 -9.05 -6.59 2.52
CA LEU A 23 -8.62 -5.60 1.54
C LEU A 23 -8.64 -6.19 0.12
N GLU A 24 -8.34 -7.47 -0.06
CA GLU A 24 -8.50 -8.16 -1.34
C GLU A 24 -9.98 -8.31 -1.76
N ALA A 25 -10.89 -8.43 -0.79
CA ALA A 25 -12.32 -8.47 -1.08
C ALA A 25 -12.85 -7.07 -1.45
N PHE A 26 -12.40 -6.04 -0.74
CA PHE A 26 -12.77 -4.66 -1.02
C PHE A 26 -12.19 -4.19 -2.36
N SER A 27 -10.96 -4.54 -2.72
CA SER A 27 -10.38 -4.13 -4.00
C SER A 27 -11.13 -4.65 -5.23
N ARG A 28 -11.91 -5.73 -5.08
CA ARG A 28 -12.78 -6.26 -6.14
C ARG A 28 -14.10 -5.51 -6.30
N THR A 29 -14.52 -4.78 -5.27
CA THR A 29 -15.88 -4.21 -5.18
C THR A 29 -15.89 -2.69 -5.03
N VAL A 30 -14.81 -2.13 -4.51
CA VAL A 30 -14.61 -0.71 -4.26
C VAL A 30 -13.55 -0.22 -5.23
N ASP A 31 -13.92 0.76 -6.06
CA ASP A 31 -12.95 1.54 -6.81
C ASP A 31 -12.28 2.52 -5.84
N PHE A 32 -11.08 2.18 -5.36
CA PHE A 32 -10.35 3.03 -4.40
C PHE A 32 -9.89 4.37 -5.00
N GLU A 33 -9.87 4.51 -6.32
CA GLU A 33 -9.51 5.77 -6.99
C GLU A 33 -10.46 6.91 -6.62
N VAL A 34 -11.70 6.60 -6.23
CA VAL A 34 -12.66 7.62 -5.79
C VAL A 34 -12.18 8.40 -4.56
N PHE A 35 -11.29 7.82 -3.75
CA PHE A 35 -10.72 8.46 -2.56
C PHE A 35 -9.45 9.25 -2.85
N ARG A 36 -8.86 9.17 -4.05
CA ARG A 36 -7.58 9.82 -4.37
C ARG A 36 -7.56 11.33 -4.01
N PRO A 37 -8.60 12.14 -4.30
CA PRO A 37 -8.60 13.55 -3.92
C PRO A 37 -8.53 13.78 -2.41
N GLU A 38 -9.18 12.92 -1.62
CA GLU A 38 -9.15 12.99 -0.16
C GLU A 38 -7.80 12.53 0.38
N LEU A 39 -7.24 11.46 -0.19
CA LEU A 39 -5.94 10.91 0.17
C LEU A 39 -4.79 11.89 -0.14
N ASP A 40 -4.78 12.50 -1.31
CA ASP A 40 -3.77 13.50 -1.69
C ASP A 40 -3.77 14.68 -0.70
N LYS A 41 -4.95 15.12 -0.28
CA LYS A 41 -5.11 16.18 0.70
C LYS A 41 -4.67 15.76 2.10
N ALA A 42 -5.02 14.55 2.53
CA ALA A 42 -4.75 14.05 3.88
C ALA A 42 -3.28 13.64 4.09
N LEU A 43 -2.67 12.99 3.09
CA LEU A 43 -1.29 12.52 3.14
C LEU A 43 -0.30 13.67 2.98
N ALA A 44 -0.68 14.72 2.25
CA ALA A 44 0.09 15.95 2.07
C ALA A 44 1.56 15.67 1.72
N TYR A 45 1.78 14.70 0.82
CA TYR A 45 3.12 14.35 0.36
C TYR A 45 3.82 15.56 -0.22
N SER A 46 5.14 15.62 0.00
CA SER A 46 5.95 16.69 -0.57
C SER A 46 6.02 16.56 -2.09
N ASP A 47 6.20 17.68 -2.77
CA ASP A 47 6.36 17.79 -4.23
C ASP A 47 7.66 17.14 -4.78
N GLY A 48 8.45 16.50 -3.92
CA GLY A 48 9.73 15.88 -4.29
C GLY A 48 10.87 16.87 -4.60
N SER A 49 10.65 18.19 -4.51
CA SER A 49 11.65 19.21 -4.86
C SER A 49 12.92 19.15 -4.02
N LYS A 50 12.82 18.65 -2.78
CA LYS A 50 13.93 18.51 -1.83
C LYS A 50 14.70 17.19 -1.97
N GLY A 51 14.33 16.36 -2.95
CA GLY A 51 14.87 15.01 -3.10
C GLY A 51 14.38 14.05 -2.01
N GLY A 52 14.86 12.79 -2.07
CA GLY A 52 14.49 11.73 -1.14
C GLY A 52 13.77 10.56 -1.82
N ARG A 53 13.30 9.61 -1.01
CA ARG A 53 12.52 8.48 -1.52
C ARG A 53 11.15 9.01 -2.00
N PRO A 54 10.72 8.69 -3.23
CA PRO A 54 9.37 9.01 -3.67
C PRO A 54 8.33 8.45 -2.70
N PRO A 55 7.20 9.16 -2.48
CA PRO A 55 6.11 8.61 -1.71
C PRO A 55 5.56 7.35 -2.40
N PHE A 56 4.88 6.51 -1.62
CA PHE A 56 4.07 5.44 -2.19
C PHE A 56 2.87 6.05 -2.93
N ASP A 57 2.35 5.34 -3.91
CA ASP A 57 1.05 5.69 -4.47
C ASP A 57 0.00 5.54 -3.37
N PRO A 58 -0.86 6.55 -3.14
CA PRO A 58 -1.89 6.45 -2.12
C PRO A 58 -2.92 5.33 -2.36
N VAL A 59 -3.01 4.78 -3.58
CA VAL A 59 -4.00 3.75 -3.95
C VAL A 59 -3.35 2.40 -4.32
N LEU A 60 -2.04 2.34 -4.59
CA LEU A 60 -1.32 1.15 -5.08
C LEU A 60 -0.25 0.59 -4.12
#